data_AF-A0A9D6EMD7-F1
#
_entry.id   AF-A0A9D6EMD7-F1
#
_cell.length_a   1.000
_cell.length_b   1.000
_cell.length_c   1.000
_cell.angle_alpha   90.00
_cell.angle_beta   90.00
_cell.angle_gamma   90.00
#
_symmetry.space_group_name_H-M   'P 1'
#
loop_
_entity.id
_entity.type
_entity.pdbx_description
1 polymer ?
#
loop_
_entity_poly.entity_id
_entity_poly.type
_entity_poly.pdbx_seq_one_letter_code
_entity_poly.pdbx_strand_id
1 'polypeptide(L)'
;DPWIRKVSSRIANWIRNAISGDSIQDSGCTFRAFRRECLRGLTLYRGLHRFIPTLLRMRGFRVIEVPVNHRPRRFGESKYGIADRAFSAFRDLLVVRWMADRRLRYQVVEDLGGEGPPE
;
A
#
# COMPACT_ATOMS: atom_id res chain seq x y z
N ASP A 1 -3.86 21.83 -11.20
CA ASP A 1 -2.88 20.89 -11.79
C ASP A 1 -3.06 20.72 -13.28
N PRO A 2 -1.96 20.65 -14.05
CA PRO A 2 -2.01 20.29 -15.46
C PRO A 2 -2.69 18.93 -15.62
N TRP A 3 -3.59 18.84 -16.61
CA TRP A 3 -4.42 17.67 -16.90
C TRP A 3 -3.62 16.36 -16.98
N ILE A 4 -2.41 16.43 -17.54
CA ILE A 4 -1.43 15.33 -17.68
C ILE A 4 -1.07 14.70 -16.31
N ARG A 5 -0.99 15.50 -15.25
CA ARG A 5 -0.64 15.02 -13.90
C ARG A 5 -1.80 14.28 -13.24
N LYS A 6 -3.04 14.74 -13.49
CA LYS A 6 -4.25 14.06 -13.00
C LYS A 6 -4.45 12.72 -13.70
N VAL A 7 -4.27 12.68 -15.02
CA VAL A 7 -4.42 11.46 -15.82
C VAL A 7 -3.35 10.43 -15.44
N SER A 8 -2.08 10.82 -15.35
CA SER A 8 -0.99 9.91 -14.95
C SER A 8 -1.17 9.35 -13.54
N SER A 9 -1.64 10.17 -12.59
CA SER A 9 -1.98 9.70 -11.24
C SER A 9 -3.12 8.69 -11.24
N ARG A 10 -4.19 8.92 -12.03
CA ARG A 10 -5.32 7.98 -12.13
C ARG A 10 -4.91 6.64 -12.73
N ILE A 11 -4.10 6.66 -13.79
CA ILE A 11 -3.57 5.43 -14.42
C ILE A 11 -2.66 4.68 -13.44
N ALA A 12 -1.74 5.38 -12.75
CA ALA A 12 -0.87 4.75 -11.77
C ALA A 12 -1.65 4.14 -10.59
N ASN A 13 -2.71 4.82 -10.13
CA ASN A 13 -3.58 4.31 -9.08
C ASN A 13 -4.41 3.11 -9.57
N TRP A 14 -4.91 3.16 -10.81
CA TRP A 14 -5.64 2.05 -11.42
C TRP A 14 -4.77 0.80 -11.59
N ILE A 15 -3.55 0.95 -12.14
CA ILE A 15 -2.60 -0.16 -12.29
C ILE A 15 -2.25 -0.77 -10.92
N ARG A 16 -1.99 0.06 -9.91
CA ARG A 16 -1.71 -0.41 -8.54
C ARG A 16 -2.90 -1.16 -7.94
N ASN A 17 -4.10 -0.62 -8.09
CA ASN A 17 -5.32 -1.22 -7.56
C ASN A 17 -5.62 -2.57 -8.26
N ALA A 18 -5.49 -2.63 -9.58
CA ALA A 18 -5.66 -3.86 -10.36
C ALA A 18 -4.63 -4.94 -9.98
N ILE A 19 -3.39 -4.53 -9.73
CA ILE A 19 -2.30 -5.45 -9.41
C ILE A 19 -2.35 -5.91 -7.95
N SER A 20 -2.63 -5.01 -7.01
CA SER A 20 -2.65 -5.30 -5.57
C SER A 20 -4.01 -5.77 -5.05
N GLY A 21 -5.06 -5.80 -5.88
CA GLY A 21 -6.44 -6.05 -5.44
C GLY A 21 -6.95 -4.99 -4.46
N ASP A 22 -6.38 -3.78 -4.56
CA ASP A 22 -6.60 -2.70 -3.61
C ASP A 22 -7.54 -1.64 -4.20
N SER A 23 -8.05 -0.74 -3.37
CA SER A 23 -9.03 0.29 -3.77
C SER A 23 -8.59 1.70 -3.35
N ILE A 24 -7.28 1.95 -3.32
CA ILE A 24 -6.70 3.21 -2.85
C ILE A 24 -6.87 4.27 -3.93
N GLN A 25 -7.58 5.36 -3.63
CA GLN A 25 -7.77 6.47 -4.54
C GLN A 25 -6.57 7.42 -4.56
N ASP A 26 -5.86 7.57 -3.44
CA ASP A 26 -4.67 8.43 -3.36
C ASP A 26 -3.54 7.81 -2.52
N SER A 27 -2.68 7.04 -3.18
CA SER A 27 -1.45 6.52 -2.57
C SER A 27 -0.36 7.59 -2.38
N GLY A 28 -0.51 8.75 -3.02
CA GLY A 28 0.44 9.86 -2.96
C GLY A 28 0.22 10.77 -1.76
N CYS A 29 -0.98 10.73 -1.17
CA CYS A 29 -1.30 11.45 0.06
C CYS A 29 -0.40 10.99 1.21
N THR A 30 0.37 11.92 1.76
CA THR A 30 1.23 11.71 2.94
C THR A 30 0.47 11.85 4.25
N PHE A 31 -0.75 12.41 4.23
CA PHE A 31 -1.57 12.59 5.43
C PHE A 31 -2.28 11.28 5.78
N ARG A 32 -1.81 10.61 6.84
CA ARG A 32 -2.32 9.30 7.27
C ARG A 32 -2.24 9.17 8.78
N ALA A 33 -3.20 8.45 9.35
CA ALA A 33 -3.21 8.07 10.76
C ALA A 33 -3.20 6.55 10.87
N PHE A 34 -2.37 6.01 11.76
CA PHE A 34 -2.22 4.58 11.98
C PHE A 34 -2.25 4.28 13.46
N ARG A 35 -2.83 3.13 13.84
CA ARG A 35 -2.61 2.58 15.17
C ARG A 35 -1.21 1.96 15.24
N ARG A 36 -0.61 1.94 16.43
CA ARG A 36 0.79 1.51 16.62
C ARG A 36 1.00 0.05 16.19
N GLU A 37 0.04 -0.80 16.50
CA GLU A 37 0.01 -2.22 16.17
C GLU A 37 0.07 -2.48 14.66
N CYS A 38 -0.50 -1.59 13.83
CA CYS A 38 -0.47 -1.72 12.38
C CYS A 38 0.96 -1.57 11.83
N LEU A 39 1.77 -0.71 12.45
CA LEU A 39 3.13 -0.43 12.00
C LEU A 39 4.16 -1.43 12.53
N ARG A 40 3.80 -2.21 13.56
CA ARG A 40 4.70 -3.17 14.19
C ARG A 40 5.10 -4.25 13.17
N GLY A 41 6.41 -4.48 13.04
CA GLY A 41 6.96 -5.47 12.11
C GLY A 41 6.91 -5.09 10.63
N LEU A 42 6.59 -3.84 10.25
CA LEU A 42 6.79 -3.38 8.87
C LEU A 42 8.28 -3.22 8.56
N THR A 43 8.75 -3.86 7.49
CA THR A 43 10.10 -3.66 6.98
C THR A 43 10.18 -2.31 6.28
N LEU A 44 11.06 -1.44 6.75
CA LEU A 44 11.26 -0.12 6.15
C LEU A 44 12.19 -0.21 4.94
N TYR A 45 11.73 0.30 3.80
CA TYR A 45 12.52 0.39 2.57
C TYR A 45 12.26 1.71 1.83
N ARG A 46 13.18 2.08 0.93
CA ARG A 46 13.06 3.29 0.12
C ARG A 46 11.84 3.17 -0.79
N GLY A 47 10.85 4.04 -0.58
CA GLY A 47 9.60 4.03 -1.35
C GLY A 47 8.40 3.37 -0.64
N LEU A 48 8.63 2.76 0.54
CA LEU A 48 7.57 2.14 1.37
C LEU A 48 6.34 3.03 1.53
N HIS A 49 6.54 4.33 1.74
CA HIS A 49 5.46 5.30 1.97
C HIS A 49 4.35 5.24 0.91
N ARG A 50 4.63 4.84 -0.32
CA ARG A 50 3.63 4.68 -1.39
C ARG A 50 2.73 3.44 -1.20
N PHE A 51 3.22 2.43 -0.49
CA PHE A 51 2.60 1.11 -0.37
C PHE A 51 2.19 0.73 1.05
N ILE A 52 2.42 1.59 2.05
CA ILE A 52 1.95 1.34 3.43
C ILE A 52 0.49 0.85 3.48
N PRO A 53 -0.49 1.51 2.83
CA PRO A 53 -1.88 1.09 3.01
C PRO A 53 -2.14 -0.28 2.37
N THR A 54 -1.50 -0.58 1.24
CA THR A 54 -1.53 -1.91 0.61
C THR A 54 -0.89 -2.99 1.48
N LEU A 55 0.28 -2.72 2.07
CA LEU A 55 0.96 -3.65 2.97
C LEU A 55 0.14 -3.93 4.25
N LEU A 56 -0.54 -2.91 4.77
CA LEU A 56 -1.45 -3.07 5.91
C LEU A 56 -2.64 -3.95 5.55
N ARG A 57 -3.26 -3.75 4.38
CA ARG A 57 -4.32 -4.63 3.87
C ARG A 57 -3.84 -6.06 3.65
N MET A 58 -2.65 -6.25 3.09
CA MET A 58 -2.03 -7.58 2.93
C MET A 58 -1.82 -8.29 4.27
N ARG A 59 -1.63 -7.54 5.37
CA ARG A 59 -1.53 -8.09 6.73
C ARG A 59 -2.88 -8.33 7.40
N GLY A 60 -4.00 -8.01 6.73
CA GLY A 60 -5.35 -8.17 7.26
C GLY A 60 -5.89 -6.97 8.03
N PHE A 61 -5.17 -5.84 8.05
CA PHE A 61 -5.69 -4.63 8.68
C PHE A 61 -6.70 -3.92 7.77
N ARG A 62 -7.68 -3.24 8.39
CA ARG A 62 -8.64 -2.40 7.69
C ARG A 62 -8.02 -1.03 7.39
N VAL A 63 -8.11 -0.61 6.14
CA VAL A 63 -7.68 0.72 5.69
C VAL A 63 -8.86 1.42 5.03
N ILE A 64 -9.19 2.61 5.52
CA ILE A 64 -10.26 3.47 5.01
C ILE A 64 -9.66 4.79 4.51
N GLU A 65 -10.29 5.38 3.51
CA GLU A 65 -9.98 6.72 3.03
C GLU A 65 -11.06 7.69 3.50
N VAL A 66 -10.64 8.83 4.05
CA VAL A 66 -11.55 9.89 4.50
C VAL A 66 -11.30 11.12 3.64
N PRO A 67 -12.34 11.71 3.02
CA PRO A 67 -12.15 12.91 2.20
C PRO A 67 -11.68 14.07 3.09
N VAL A 68 -10.59 14.70 2.69
CA VAL A 68 -10.03 15.87 3.37
C VAL A 68 -9.88 17.02 2.39
N ASN A 69 -10.04 18.25 2.87
CA ASN A 69 -9.94 19.43 2.02
C ASN A 69 -8.47 19.72 1.69
N HIS A 70 -8.09 19.55 0.42
CA HIS A 70 -6.74 19.81 -0.05
C HIS A 70 -6.61 21.23 -0.62
N ARG A 71 -5.76 22.05 -0.02
CA ARG A 71 -5.44 23.39 -0.55
C ARG A 71 -4.27 23.29 -1.55
N PRO A 72 -4.41 23.75 -2.80
CA PRO A 72 -3.34 23.69 -3.77
C PRO A 72 -2.15 24.54 -3.29
N ARG A 73 -0.92 24.02 -3.48
CA ARG A 73 0.29 24.81 -3.24
C ARG A 73 0.30 26.02 -4.16
N ARG A 74 0.49 27.21 -3.58
CA ARG A 74 0.60 28.48 -4.32
C ARG A 74 2.03 28.81 -4.75
N PHE A 75 3.03 28.22 -4.10
CA PHE A 75 4.45 28.54 -4.32
C PHE A 75 5.32 27.27 -4.31
N GLY A 76 6.41 27.30 -5.09
CA GLY A 76 7.46 26.27 -5.13
C GLY A 76 7.38 25.36 -6.37
N GLU A 77 8.53 25.12 -6.99
CA GLU A 77 8.67 24.15 -8.08
C GLU A 77 8.84 22.74 -7.52
N SER A 78 8.27 21.75 -8.23
CA SER A 78 8.46 20.35 -7.87
C SER A 78 9.91 19.94 -8.15
N LYS A 79 10.75 19.86 -7.11
CA LYS A 79 12.19 19.53 -7.15
C LYS A 79 12.57 18.12 -7.69
N TYR A 80 11.67 17.41 -8.36
CA TYR A 80 11.86 15.98 -8.64
C TYR A 80 11.26 15.55 -9.99
N GLY A 81 12.07 14.90 -10.81
CA GLY A 81 11.68 14.34 -12.10
C GLY A 81 10.48 13.39 -12.00
N ILE A 82 9.51 13.58 -12.91
CA ILE A 82 8.29 12.78 -12.96
C ILE A 82 8.60 11.33 -13.37
N ALA A 83 9.55 11.15 -14.31
CA ALA A 83 9.92 9.86 -14.88
C ALA A 83 10.62 8.93 -13.87
N ASP A 84 11.65 9.43 -13.17
CA ASP A 84 12.38 8.65 -12.15
C ASP A 84 11.45 8.16 -11.02
N ARG A 85 10.51 9.01 -10.62
CA ARG A 85 9.51 8.68 -9.60
C ARG A 85 8.51 7.64 -10.09
N ALA A 86 8.09 7.72 -11.35
CA ALA A 86 7.19 6.74 -11.96
C ALA A 86 7.86 5.37 -12.08
N PHE A 87 9.11 5.32 -12.55
CA PHE A 87 9.86 4.08 -12.67
C PHE A 87 10.14 3.42 -11.31
N SER A 88 10.59 4.21 -10.32
CA SER A 88 10.78 3.72 -8.95
C SER A 88 9.47 3.18 -8.36
N ALA A 89 8.35 3.89 -8.55
CA ALA A 89 7.05 3.44 -8.07
C ALA A 89 6.56 2.16 -8.78
N PHE A 90 6.85 2.01 -10.08
CA PHE A 90 6.51 0.82 -10.84
C PHE A 90 7.31 -0.40 -10.37
N ARG A 91 8.63 -0.25 -10.17
CA ARG A 91 9.47 -1.33 -9.62
C ARG A 91 8.98 -1.77 -8.25
N ASP A 92 8.69 -0.82 -7.36
CA ASP A 92 8.16 -1.12 -6.03
C ASP A 92 6.80 -1.86 -6.10
N LEU A 93 5.95 -1.50 -7.07
CA LEU A 93 4.67 -2.18 -7.29
C LEU A 93 4.85 -3.65 -7.68
N LEU A 94 5.80 -3.95 -8.57
CA LEU A 94 6.12 -5.34 -8.95
C LEU A 94 6.57 -6.16 -7.74
N VAL A 95 7.38 -5.57 -6.85
CA VAL A 95 7.82 -6.22 -5.61
C VAL A 95 6.64 -6.49 -4.69
N VAL A 96 5.75 -5.51 -4.48
CA VAL A 96 4.55 -5.69 -3.65
C VAL A 96 3.62 -6.75 -4.23
N ARG A 97 3.45 -6.79 -5.55
CA ARG A 97 2.69 -7.84 -6.25
C ARG A 97 3.28 -9.22 -6.02
N TRP A 98 4.59 -9.35 -6.17
CA TRP A 98 5.31 -10.60 -5.96
C TRP A 98 5.21 -11.07 -4.50
N MET A 99 5.31 -10.15 -3.54
CA MET A 99 5.10 -10.47 -2.11
C MET A 99 3.67 -10.91 -1.82
N ALA A 100 2.67 -10.28 -2.45
CA ALA A 100 1.27 -10.66 -2.29
C ALA A 100 0.99 -12.05 -2.85
N ASP A 101 1.59 -12.38 -3.99
CA ASP A 101 1.48 -13.67 -4.66
C ASP A 101 2.11 -14.81 -3.84
N ARG A 102 3.30 -14.57 -3.26
CA ARG A 102 4.06 -15.56 -2.51
C ARG A 102 3.80 -15.56 -1.00
N ARG A 103 2.74 -14.88 -0.55
CA ARG A 103 2.43 -14.81 0.87
C ARG A 103 1.98 -16.18 1.39
N LEU A 104 2.81 -16.81 2.19
CA LEU A 104 2.44 -18.02 2.94
C LEU A 104 1.40 -17.67 4.00
N ARG A 105 0.21 -18.26 3.89
CA ARG A 105 -0.84 -18.22 4.92
C ARG A 105 -0.71 -19.48 5.75
N TYR A 106 0.28 -19.50 6.65
CA TYR A 106 0.37 -20.60 7.61
C TYR A 106 -0.66 -20.39 8.72
N GLN A 107 -1.45 -21.42 8.99
CA GLN A 107 -2.22 -21.52 10.22
C GLN A 107 -1.43 -22.45 11.13
N VAL A 108 -0.90 -21.91 12.22
CA VAL A 108 -0.32 -22.76 13.26
C VAL A 108 -1.48 -23.34 14.03
N VAL A 109 -1.78 -24.62 13.81
CA VAL A 109 -2.64 -25.38 14.70
C VAL A 109 -1.71 -25.90 15.80
N GLU A 110 -1.87 -25.40 17.02
CA GLU A 110 -1.26 -26.05 18.17
C GLU A 110 -2.05 -27.33 18.42
N ASP A 111 -1.47 -28.46 18.02
CA ASP A 111 -1.93 -29.76 18.48
C ASP A 111 -1.51 -29.91 19.94
N LEU A 112 -2.45 -29.59 20.85
CA LEU A 112 -2.29 -29.77 22.29
C LEU A 112 -2.48 -31.24 22.71
N GLY A 113 -2.17 -32.22 21.86
CA GLY A 113 -2.01 -33.63 22.25
C GLY A 113 -3.12 -34.21 23.13
N GLY A 114 -4.36 -33.78 22.92
CA GLY A 114 -5.53 -34.23 23.65
C GLY A 114 -6.20 -35.35 22.89
N GLU A 115 -6.33 -36.51 23.53
CA GLU A 115 -6.91 -37.75 23.02
C GLU A 115 -8.12 -37.52 22.09
N GLY A 116 -8.10 -38.19 20.93
CA GLY A 116 -9.21 -38.18 19.99
C GLY A 116 -10.51 -38.67 20.63
N PRO A 117 -11.69 -38.30 20.07
CA PRO A 117 -12.96 -38.69 20.64
C PRO A 117 -13.10 -40.22 20.67
N PRO A 118 -13.62 -40.82 21.77
CA PRO A 118 -13.94 -42.23 21.79
C PRO A 118 -15.04 -42.53 20.75
N GLU A 119 -14.89 -43.67 20.07
CA GLU A 119 -15.68 -44.15 18.92
C GLU A 119 -17.21 -44.05 19.06
#